data_AF-H9F6T2-F1
#
_entry.id   AF-H9F6T2-F1
#
_cell.length_a   1.000
_cell.length_b   1.000
_cell.length_c   1.000
_cell.angle_alpha   90.00
_cell.angle_beta   90.00
_cell.angle_gamma   90.00
#
_symmetry.space_group_name_H-M   'P 1'
#
loop_
_entity.id
_entity.type
_entity.pdbx_description
1 polymer ?
#
loop_
_entity_poly.entity_id
_entity_poly.type
_entity_poly.pdbx_seq_one_letter_code
_entity_poly.pdbx_strand_id
1 'polypeptide(L)'
;HGPLALIDKQMPVIMVIMKDPCFAKCQNALQQVTARQGRPIILCSKDDTESSKFAYKTIELPPTVDCLQGILSVVPLQLLSFHLAVLRGYDVDFPRNLAKSVTVE
;
A
#
# COMPACT_ATOMS: atom_id res chain seq x y z
N HIS A 1 -20.86 7.62 3.60
CA HIS A 1 -20.10 6.82 4.58
C HIS A 1 -19.34 5.71 3.86
N GLY A 2 -18.29 6.07 3.11
CA GLY A 2 -17.55 5.14 2.23
C GLY A 2 -16.62 4.18 3.00
N PRO A 3 -15.58 3.65 2.34
CA PRO A 3 -14.65 2.68 2.94
C PRO A 3 -14.00 3.12 4.25
N LEU A 4 -13.89 4.44 4.49
CA LEU A 4 -13.39 5.03 5.73
C LEU A 4 -14.21 4.65 6.98
N ALA A 5 -15.45 4.21 6.81
CA ALA A 5 -16.29 3.74 7.91
C ALA A 5 -15.86 2.37 8.45
N LEU A 6 -15.09 1.60 7.68
CA LEU A 6 -14.59 0.27 8.05
C LEU A 6 -13.27 0.33 8.84
N ILE A 7 -12.66 1.51 8.94
CA ILE A 7 -11.33 1.67 9.54
C ILE A 7 -11.43 1.54 11.06
N ASP A 8 -10.67 0.58 11.60
CA ASP A 8 -10.43 0.40 13.02
C ASP A 8 -8.97 -0.07 13.27
N LYS A 9 -8.68 -0.51 14.50
CA LYS A 9 -7.34 -0.99 14.89
C LYS A 9 -6.97 -2.36 14.30
N GLN A 10 -7.94 -3.15 13.88
CA GLN A 10 -7.76 -4.53 13.41
C GLN A 10 -7.64 -4.59 11.89
N MET A 11 -8.24 -3.65 11.17
CA MET A 11 -8.15 -3.56 9.72
C MET A 11 -6.75 -3.06 9.29
N PRO A 12 -5.93 -3.89 8.62
CA PRO A 12 -4.66 -3.42 8.08
C PRO A 12 -4.91 -2.49 6.91
N VAL A 13 -4.25 -1.33 6.91
CA VAL A 13 -4.36 -0.33 5.84
C VAL A 13 -2.99 -0.16 5.22
N ILE A 14 -2.90 -0.24 3.90
CA ILE A 14 -1.69 0.09 3.13
C ILE A 14 -1.98 1.35 2.34
N MET A 15 -1.12 2.36 2.45
CA MET A 15 -1.26 3.63 1.74
C MET A 15 -0.01 3.92 0.91
N VAL A 16 -0.20 4.45 -0.29
CA VAL A 16 0.89 4.93 -1.15
C VAL A 16 0.85 6.46 -1.13
N ILE A 17 1.89 7.08 -0.57
CA ILE A 17 1.96 8.53 -0.34
C ILE A 17 3.31 9.02 -0.86
N MET A 18 3.37 9.33 -2.15
CA MET A 18 4.56 9.86 -2.82
C MET A 18 4.46 11.38 -2.94
N LYS A 19 5.60 12.08 -3.06
CA LYS A 19 5.67 13.54 -3.25
C LYS A 19 5.26 13.94 -4.68
N ASP A 20 4.01 13.66 -5.04
CA ASP A 20 3.39 13.94 -6.33
C ASP A 20 2.21 14.94 -6.16
N PRO A 21 1.51 15.33 -7.24
CA PRO A 21 0.38 16.26 -7.15
C PRO A 21 -0.78 15.78 -6.25
N CYS A 22 -0.87 14.49 -5.95
CA CYS A 22 -1.87 13.91 -5.05
C CYS A 22 -1.42 13.90 -3.57
N PHE A 23 -0.16 14.23 -3.27
CA PHE A 23 0.42 14.18 -1.92
C PHE A 23 -0.48 14.81 -0.85
N ALA A 24 -0.94 16.05 -1.07
CA ALA A 24 -1.80 16.75 -0.11
C ALA A 24 -3.13 16.02 0.15
N LYS A 25 -3.73 15.40 -0.87
CA LYS A 25 -4.96 14.63 -0.73
C LYS A 25 -4.71 13.33 0.02
N CYS A 26 -3.62 12.64 -0.29
CA CYS A 26 -3.19 11.43 0.40
C CYS A 26 -2.86 11.69 1.88
N GLN A 27 -2.22 12.82 2.18
CA GLN A 27 -1.91 13.25 3.55
C GLN A 27 -3.17 13.49 4.38
N ASN A 28 -4.18 14.13 3.79
CA ASN A 28 -5.50 14.31 4.42
C ASN A 28 -6.18 12.95 4.68
N ALA A 29 -6.13 12.03 3.72
CA ALA A 29 -6.64 10.68 3.92
C ALA A 29 -5.91 9.94 5.04
N LEU A 30 -4.59 10.09 5.14
CA LEU A 30 -3.79 9.50 6.21
C LEU A 30 -4.25 9.99 7.59
N GLN A 31 -4.44 11.30 7.75
CA GLN A 31 -4.94 11.87 8.99
C GLN A 31 -6.33 11.32 9.37
N GLN A 32 -7.21 11.13 8.38
CA GLN A 32 -8.53 10.54 8.61
C GLN A 32 -8.45 9.07 9.05
N VAL A 33 -7.49 8.29 8.52
CA VAL A 33 -7.24 6.91 8.93
C VAL A 33 -6.70 6.86 10.36
N THR A 34 -5.69 7.67 10.68
CA THR A 34 -5.08 7.68 12.02
C THR A 34 -6.02 8.22 13.08
N ALA A 35 -6.87 9.20 12.75
CA ALA A 35 -7.90 9.71 13.66
C ALA A 35 -8.90 8.62 14.09
N ARG A 36 -9.07 7.56 13.28
CA ARG A 36 -9.90 6.39 13.58
C ARG A 36 -9.10 5.23 14.19
N GLN A 37 -7.90 5.52 14.70
CA GLN A 37 -7.00 4.54 15.31
C GLN A 37 -6.51 3.46 14.33
N GLY A 38 -6.66 3.70 13.02
CA GLY A 38 -6.06 2.86 11.99
C GLY A 38 -4.53 2.86 12.12
N ARG A 39 -3.90 1.75 11.75
CA ARG A 39 -2.45 1.54 11.81
C ARG A 39 -1.87 1.37 10.41
N PRO A 40 -1.72 2.45 9.63
CA PRO A 40 -1.36 2.34 8.22
C PRO A 40 0.11 1.97 8.04
N ILE A 41 0.37 1.07 7.09
CA ILE A 41 1.69 0.84 6.50
C ILE A 41 1.79 1.78 5.29
N ILE A 42 2.79 2.65 5.27
CA ILE A 42 2.90 3.71 4.27
C ILE A 42 4.09 3.45 3.35
N LEU A 43 3.85 3.44 2.04
CA LEU A 43 4.89 3.60 1.04
C LEU A 43 5.11 5.09 0.82
N CYS A 44 6.30 5.59 1.13
CA CYS A 44 6.61 7.02 1.06
C CYS A 44 7.94 7.29 0.38
N SER A 45 8.13 8.55 -0.01
CA SER A 45 9.44 9.01 -0.50
C SER A 45 10.48 8.89 0.61
N LYS A 46 11.71 8.57 0.23
CA LYS A 46 12.85 8.53 1.16
C LYS A 46 12.93 9.82 1.98
N ASP A 47 13.18 9.68 3.27
CA ASP A 47 13.30 10.79 4.24
C ASP A 47 12.00 11.62 4.43
N ASP A 48 10.82 11.11 4.02
CA ASP A 48 9.54 11.79 4.26
C ASP A 48 9.08 11.69 5.73
N THR A 49 9.60 12.59 6.54
CA THR A 49 9.28 12.68 7.97
C THR A 49 7.84 13.13 8.25
N GLU A 50 7.17 13.79 7.30
CA GLU A 50 5.80 14.30 7.48
C GLU A 50 4.81 13.14 7.54
N SER A 51 4.85 12.26 6.53
CA SER A 51 4.01 11.06 6.47
C SER A 51 4.38 10.05 7.56
N SER A 52 5.68 9.88 7.81
CA SER A 52 6.20 8.86 8.73
C SER A 52 5.73 9.03 10.18
N LYS A 53 5.46 10.26 10.62
CA LYS A 53 4.93 10.56 11.98
C LYS A 53 3.59 9.89 12.27
N PHE A 54 2.79 9.66 11.24
CA PHE A 54 1.45 9.09 11.34
C PHE A 54 1.42 7.61 10.93
N ALA A 55 2.54 7.05 10.49
CA ALA A 55 2.64 5.67 10.04
C ALA A 55 2.78 4.69 11.21
N TYR A 56 2.21 3.51 11.09
CA TYR A 56 2.58 2.38 11.93
C TYR A 56 3.92 1.76 11.48
N LYS A 57 4.11 1.66 10.16
CA LYS A 57 5.35 1.26 9.50
C LYS A 57 5.49 2.01 8.18
N THR A 58 6.73 2.25 7.78
CA THR A 58 7.05 2.87 6.49
C THR A 58 7.86 1.93 5.61
N ILE A 59 7.66 2.07 4.30
CA ILE A 59 8.46 1.47 3.23
C ILE A 59 8.94 2.64 2.39
N GLU A 60 10.21 2.99 2.53
CA GLU A 60 10.78 4.12 1.83
C GLU A 60 11.16 3.73 0.39
N LEU A 61 10.77 4.59 -0.54
CA LEU A 61 11.09 4.46 -1.96
C LEU A 61 12.08 5.56 -2.38
N PRO A 62 13.08 5.22 -3.21
CA PRO A 62 13.97 6.24 -3.75
C PRO A 62 13.19 7.24 -4.62
N PRO A 63 13.70 8.47 -4.76
CA PRO A 63 13.11 9.43 -5.68
C PRO A 63 13.19 8.90 -7.12
N THR A 64 12.16 9.20 -7.90
CA THR A 64 12.08 8.88 -9.31
C THR A 64 11.32 9.97 -10.06
N VAL A 65 11.36 9.95 -11.39
CA VAL A 65 10.50 10.79 -12.23
C VAL A 65 9.03 10.34 -12.13
N ASP A 66 8.11 11.30 -12.21
CA ASP A 66 6.67 11.09 -12.03
C ASP A 66 6.12 9.94 -12.88
N CYS A 67 6.54 9.86 -14.15
CA CYS A 67 6.04 8.83 -15.08
C CYS A 67 6.46 7.39 -14.69
N LEU A 68 7.50 7.22 -13.87
CA LEU A 68 7.96 5.92 -13.40
C LEU A 68 7.54 5.62 -11.94
N GLN A 69 6.91 6.59 -11.26
CA GLN A 69 6.55 6.48 -9.85
C GLN A 69 5.61 5.31 -9.57
N GLY A 70 4.64 5.08 -10.46
CA GLY A 70 3.72 3.95 -10.37
C GLY A 70 4.39 2.58 -10.56
N ILE A 71 5.38 2.49 -11.47
CA ILE A 71 6.13 1.25 -11.69
C ILE A 71 6.95 0.91 -10.44
N LEU A 72 7.65 1.90 -9.89
CA LEU A 72 8.47 1.72 -8.71
C LEU A 72 7.65 1.34 -7.46
N SER A 73 6.46 1.93 -7.27
CA SER A 73 5.62 1.68 -6.10
C SER A 73 4.95 0.30 -6.08
N VAL A 74 4.80 -0.34 -7.24
CA VAL A 74 4.21 -1.70 -7.35
C VAL A 74 5.17 -2.78 -6.88
N VAL A 75 6.48 -2.63 -7.10
CA VAL A 75 7.50 -3.63 -6.73
C VAL A 75 7.42 -4.07 -5.25
N PRO A 76 7.44 -3.17 -4.25
CA PRO A 76 7.31 -3.59 -2.85
C PRO A 76 5.96 -4.25 -2.54
N LEU A 77 4.88 -3.87 -3.24
CA LEU A 77 3.56 -4.49 -3.04
C LEU A 77 3.51 -5.92 -3.59
N GLN A 78 4.19 -6.18 -4.71
CA GLN A 78 4.37 -7.53 -5.25
C GLN A 78 5.18 -8.39 -4.27
N LEU A 79 6.29 -7.88 -3.75
CA LEU A 79 7.11 -8.58 -2.75
C LEU A 79 6.34 -8.84 -1.45
N LEU A 80 5.55 -7.86 -0.99
CA LEU A 80 4.68 -8.03 0.17
C LEU A 80 3.67 -9.16 -0.05
N SER A 81 3.00 -9.18 -1.21
CA SER A 81 2.05 -10.23 -1.56
C SER A 81 2.72 -11.60 -1.62
N PHE A 82 3.89 -11.69 -2.27
CA PHE A 82 4.70 -12.91 -2.34
C PHE A 82 5.04 -13.44 -0.94
N HIS A 83 5.63 -12.61 -0.08
CA HIS A 83 6.02 -13.04 1.26
C HIS A 83 4.82 -13.42 2.13
N LEU A 84 3.69 -12.72 2.00
CA LEU A 84 2.46 -13.11 2.71
C LEU A 84 1.93 -14.48 2.25
N ALA A 85 2.00 -14.78 0.95
CA ALA A 85 1.57 -16.06 0.41
C ALA A 85 2.48 -17.20 0.88
N VAL A 86 3.80 -17.00 0.81
CA VAL A 86 4.81 -17.97 1.29
C VAL A 86 4.63 -18.24 2.79
N LEU A 87 4.50 -17.20 3.61
CA LEU A 87 4.30 -17.34 5.06
C LEU A 87 3.00 -18.04 5.43
N ARG A 88 1.97 -17.95 4.57
CA ARG A 88 0.70 -18.66 4.75
C ARG A 88 0.68 -20.06 4.14
N GLY A 89 1.76 -20.50 3.51
CA GLY A 89 1.84 -21.81 2.85
C GLY A 89 0.95 -21.92 1.61
N TYR A 90 0.69 -20.79 0.92
CA TYR A 90 -0.06 -20.80 -0.33
C TYR A 90 0.85 -21.05 -1.54
N ASP A 91 0.30 -21.72 -2.55
CA ASP A 91 0.94 -21.84 -3.85
C ASP A 91 0.95 -20.45 -4.54
N VAL A 92 2.14 -19.92 -4.74
CA VAL A 92 2.36 -18.57 -5.27
C VAL A 92 2.24 -18.56 -6.79
N ASP A 93 2.60 -19.66 -7.45
CA ASP A 93 2.60 -19.78 -8.91
C ASP A 93 1.22 -20.18 -9.44
N PHE A 94 0.49 -21.00 -8.67
CA PHE A 94 -0.84 -21.50 -9.01
C PHE A 94 -1.87 -21.15 -7.92
N PRO A 95 -2.23 -19.87 -7.76
CA PRO A 95 -3.25 -19.47 -6.81
C PRO A 95 -4.59 -20.13 -7.14
N ARG A 96 -5.31 -20.59 -6.10
CA ARG A 96 -6.57 -21.31 -6.25
C ARG A 96 -7.55 -20.52 -7.13
N ASN A 97 -8.30 -21.24 -7.98
CA ASN A 97 -9.37 -20.71 -8.81
C ASN A 97 -8.94 -19.65 -9.84
N LEU A 98 -7.64 -19.56 -10.16
CA LEU A 98 -7.12 -18.64 -11.17
C LEU A 98 -6.41 -19.41 -12.28
N ALA A 99 -6.50 -18.86 -13.49
CA ALA A 99 -5.74 -19.31 -14.65
C ALA A 99 -4.87 -18.15 -15.13
N LYS A 100 -3.72 -18.47 -15.73
CA LYS A 100 -2.81 -17.46 -16.29
C LYS A 100 -3.45 -16.62 -17.39
N SER A 101 -4.36 -17.22 -18.15
CA SER A 101 -5.19 -16.56 -19.16
C SER A 101 -6.53 -17.27 -19.21
N VAL A 102 -7.63 -16.50 -19.26
CA VAL A 102 -8.97 -17.04 -19.49
C VAL A 102 -9.20 -16.98 -21.00
N THR A 103 -9.25 -18.13 -21.66
CA THR A 103 -9.31 -18.24 -23.13
C THR A 103 -10.62 -18.80 -23.65
N VAL A 104 -11.60 -19.04 -22.77
CA VAL A 104 -12.93 -19.55 -23.10
C VAL A 104 -13.98 -18.62 -22.51
N GLU A 105 -15.01 -18.31 -23.29
CA GLU A 105 -16.22 -17.59 -22.85
C GLU A 105 -17.24 -18.56 -22.26
#